data_AF-A0A7U3YCG1-F1
#
_entry.id   AF-A0A7U3YCG1-F1
#
_cell.length_a   1.000
_cell.length_b   1.000
_cell.length_c   1.000
_cell.angle_alpha   90.00
_cell.angle_beta   90.00
_cell.angle_gamma   90.00
#
_symmetry.space_group_name_H-M   'P 1'
#
loop_
_entity.id
_entity.type
_entity.pdbx_description
1 polymer ?
#
loop_
_entity_poly.entity_id
_entity_poly.type
_entity_poly.pdbx_seq_one_letter_code
_entity_poly.pdbx_strand_id
1 'polypeptide(L)'
;MQEFLQLTPIQQNILIASIIGDGEITKLYKSRRKNHSYREHFSKQQEEYRKWKISFFDGLLYITHKSCCVRSPSMSLFTKLYPYFYDHNGSKHLPTSLLSYCTLPHFLSILYMDDGSLCISARVNAQKKKIYLTPHIYLYLQCYSPNELELLKQHILEVFGITFRLSSRTDGQGFILKTTSVKDTFRFLEMIFPITQDCLSMHYKTNWQKRLQQEELKWKNHFPEFSIVISNSERTKPYSHEEIQRLKEMKKQGFTINEIAEALQRSYWSVVYKWKEIKKTFSHFE
;
A
#
# COMPACT_ATOMS: atom_id res chain seq x y z
N MET A 1 9.42 1.51 -27.71
CA MET A 1 8.08 2.06 -27.45
C MET A 1 6.98 1.42 -28.28
N GLN A 2 7.05 1.32 -29.61
CA GLN A 2 5.95 0.72 -30.41
C GLN A 2 5.45 -0.66 -29.91
N GLU A 3 6.34 -1.61 -29.63
CA GLU A 3 5.96 -2.93 -29.08
C GLU A 3 5.34 -2.85 -27.67
N PHE A 4 5.77 -1.90 -26.84
CA PHE A 4 5.17 -1.69 -25.52
C PHE A 4 3.74 -1.14 -25.65
N LEU A 5 3.51 -0.26 -26.62
CA LEU A 5 2.20 0.32 -26.90
C LEU A 5 1.22 -0.69 -27.52
N GLN A 6 1.70 -1.83 -28.00
CA GLN A 6 0.86 -2.95 -28.46
C GLN A 6 0.36 -3.83 -27.31
N LEU A 7 0.99 -3.76 -26.14
CA LEU A 7 0.49 -4.43 -24.94
C LEU A 7 -0.83 -3.79 -24.51
N THR A 8 -1.74 -4.59 -23.97
CA THR A 8 -2.98 -4.06 -23.40
C THR A 8 -2.67 -3.16 -22.20
N PRO A 9 -3.55 -2.21 -21.83
CA PRO A 9 -3.36 -1.38 -20.63
C PRO A 9 -3.08 -2.21 -19.37
N ILE A 10 -3.75 -3.36 -19.22
CA ILE A 10 -3.51 -4.29 -18.11
C ILE A 10 -2.07 -4.83 -18.15
N GLN A 11 -1.64 -5.34 -19.31
CA GLN A 11 -0.28 -5.87 -19.50
C GLN A 11 0.78 -4.79 -19.27
N GLN A 12 0.55 -3.55 -19.70
CA GLN A 12 1.45 -2.42 -19.44
C GLN A 12 1.61 -2.15 -17.94
N ASN A 13 0.49 -2.06 -17.21
CA ASN A 13 0.49 -1.83 -15.76
C ASN A 13 1.22 -2.96 -15.02
N ILE A 14 0.93 -4.22 -15.36
CA ILE A 14 1.55 -5.39 -14.75
C ILE A 14 3.04 -5.45 -15.09
N LEU A 15 3.43 -5.21 -16.33
CA LEU A 15 4.82 -5.30 -16.76
C LEU A 15 5.67 -4.23 -16.08
N ILE A 16 5.20 -2.98 -16.06
CA ILE A 16 5.93 -1.90 -15.37
C ILE A 16 6.04 -2.21 -13.88
N ALA A 17 4.94 -2.56 -13.21
CA ALA A 17 4.98 -2.91 -11.79
C ALA A 17 5.91 -4.09 -11.50
N SER A 18 5.89 -5.12 -12.35
CA SER A 18 6.73 -6.31 -12.21
C SER A 18 8.21 -5.98 -12.38
N ILE A 19 8.56 -5.05 -13.29
CA ILE A 19 9.95 -4.60 -13.43
C ILE A 19 10.31 -3.66 -12.28
N ILE A 20 9.41 -2.85 -11.74
CA ILE A 20 9.71 -2.04 -10.54
C ILE A 20 9.99 -2.94 -9.34
N GLY A 21 9.19 -3.99 -9.15
CA GLY A 21 9.33 -4.92 -8.04
C GLY A 21 10.44 -5.95 -8.24
N ASP A 22 10.06 -7.23 -8.15
CA ASP A 22 10.96 -8.39 -8.18
C ASP A 22 11.66 -8.65 -9.53
N GLY A 23 11.12 -8.11 -10.63
CA GLY A 23 11.63 -8.32 -11.97
C GLY A 23 12.83 -7.44 -12.32
N GLU A 24 13.60 -7.93 -13.30
CA GLU A 24 14.71 -7.23 -13.92
C GLU A 24 14.67 -7.32 -15.44
N ILE A 25 15.25 -6.31 -16.11
CA ILE A 25 15.65 -6.43 -17.50
C ILE A 25 17.13 -6.78 -17.54
N THR A 26 17.47 -7.95 -18.08
CA THR A 26 18.83 -8.50 -18.06
C THR A 26 19.81 -7.62 -18.82
N LYS A 27 21.01 -7.37 -18.29
CA LYS A 27 22.11 -6.70 -19.02
C LYS A 27 22.55 -7.50 -20.25
N LEU A 28 23.06 -6.80 -21.26
CA LEU A 28 23.78 -7.41 -22.38
C LEU A 28 25.23 -7.65 -21.99
N TYR A 29 25.64 -8.93 -21.96
CA TYR A 29 27.03 -9.33 -21.81
C TYR A 29 27.66 -9.61 -23.17
N LYS A 30 29.00 -9.65 -23.25
CA LYS A 30 29.74 -10.11 -24.45
C LYS A 30 29.28 -11.51 -24.85
N SER A 31 28.29 -11.57 -25.74
CA SER A 31 27.59 -12.78 -26.14
C SER A 31 26.91 -12.55 -27.49
N ARG A 32 26.35 -13.60 -28.10
CA ARG A 32 25.58 -13.48 -29.35
C ARG A 32 24.22 -12.77 -29.17
N ARG A 33 23.80 -12.47 -27.94
CA ARG A 33 22.51 -11.83 -27.66
C ARG A 33 22.56 -10.37 -28.11
N LYS A 34 21.60 -9.99 -28.94
CA LYS A 34 21.43 -8.60 -29.42
C LYS A 34 20.38 -7.82 -28.64
N ASN A 35 19.48 -8.52 -27.94
CA ASN A 35 18.38 -7.90 -27.20
C ASN A 35 18.40 -8.28 -25.72
N HIS A 36 17.88 -7.39 -24.89
CA HIS A 36 17.62 -7.69 -23.49
C HIS A 36 16.44 -8.68 -23.36
N SER A 37 16.27 -9.23 -22.15
CA SER A 37 15.16 -10.11 -21.78
C SER A 37 14.65 -9.74 -20.38
N TYR A 38 13.39 -10.04 -20.08
CA TYR A 38 12.87 -10.02 -18.73
C TYR A 38 13.36 -11.24 -17.94
N ARG A 39 13.63 -11.04 -16.66
CA ARG A 39 13.91 -12.10 -15.71
C ARG A 39 13.34 -11.75 -14.36
N GLU A 40 12.80 -12.74 -13.66
CA GLU A 40 12.36 -12.60 -12.28
C GLU A 40 12.58 -13.91 -11.55
N HIS A 41 13.32 -13.88 -10.46
CA HIS A 41 13.59 -15.05 -9.63
C HIS A 41 12.50 -15.21 -8.56
N PHE A 42 12.21 -16.45 -8.18
CA PHE A 42 11.20 -16.72 -7.18
C PHE A 42 11.50 -18.00 -6.38
N SER A 43 10.95 -18.11 -5.18
CA SER A 43 11.00 -19.35 -4.39
C SER A 43 9.87 -20.30 -4.79
N LYS A 44 10.00 -21.61 -4.55
CA LYS A 44 8.94 -22.59 -4.87
C LYS A 44 7.57 -22.22 -4.29
N GLN A 45 7.53 -21.57 -3.13
CA GLN A 45 6.28 -21.13 -2.48
C GLN A 45 5.55 -20.02 -3.26
N GLN A 46 6.29 -19.27 -4.09
CA GLN A 46 5.76 -18.19 -4.92
C GLN A 46 5.34 -18.67 -6.33
N GLU A 47 5.55 -19.95 -6.67
CA GLU A 47 5.31 -20.44 -8.04
C GLU A 47 3.87 -20.19 -8.52
N GLU A 48 2.88 -20.45 -7.67
CA GLU A 48 1.46 -20.22 -8.01
C GLU A 48 1.15 -18.74 -8.25
N TYR A 49 1.77 -17.85 -7.46
CA TYR A 49 1.66 -16.41 -7.71
C TYR A 49 2.29 -16.03 -9.05
N ARG A 50 3.46 -16.59 -9.39
CA ARG A 50 4.11 -16.31 -10.68
C ARG A 50 3.27 -16.83 -11.84
N LYS A 51 2.67 -18.02 -11.74
CA LYS A 51 1.73 -18.56 -12.76
C LYS A 51 0.55 -17.62 -12.96
N TRP A 52 -0.07 -17.17 -11.87
CA TRP A 52 -1.17 -16.21 -11.89
C TRP A 52 -0.74 -14.87 -12.50
N LYS A 53 0.46 -14.37 -12.19
CA LYS A 53 0.95 -13.10 -12.74
C LYS A 53 1.23 -13.19 -14.25
N ILE A 54 1.80 -14.30 -14.72
CA ILE A 54 2.11 -14.46 -16.15
C ILE A 54 0.88 -14.77 -17.01
N SER A 55 -0.22 -15.26 -16.43
CA SER A 55 -1.44 -15.57 -17.20
C SER A 55 -2.12 -14.33 -17.81
N PHE A 56 -1.75 -13.13 -17.35
CA PHE A 56 -2.16 -11.86 -17.98
C PHE A 56 -1.42 -11.57 -19.30
N PHE A 57 -0.38 -12.33 -19.62
CA PHE A 57 0.42 -12.16 -20.82
C PHE A 57 0.19 -13.30 -21.80
N ASP A 58 -0.05 -12.95 -23.07
CA ASP A 58 -0.27 -13.91 -24.16
C ASP A 58 1.06 -14.50 -24.65
N GLY A 59 1.74 -15.27 -23.80
CA GLY A 59 3.01 -15.94 -24.12
C GLY A 59 4.25 -15.04 -24.09
N LEU A 60 4.12 -13.76 -23.69
CA LEU A 60 5.27 -12.86 -23.52
C LEU A 60 6.25 -13.36 -22.45
N LEU A 61 5.71 -13.89 -21.35
CA LEU A 61 6.44 -14.38 -20.19
C LEU A 61 6.17 -15.87 -19.96
N TYR A 62 7.18 -16.60 -19.51
CA TYR A 62 7.08 -18.03 -19.22
C TYR A 62 7.95 -18.43 -18.01
N ILE A 63 7.57 -19.51 -17.34
CA ILE A 63 8.30 -20.06 -16.19
C ILE A 63 9.32 -21.10 -16.67
N THR A 64 10.54 -21.01 -16.12
CA THR A 64 11.55 -22.06 -16.20
C THR A 64 11.67 -22.75 -14.84
N HIS A 65 10.98 -23.88 -14.66
CA HIS A 65 10.85 -24.57 -13.37
C HIS A 65 12.19 -24.95 -12.74
N LYS A 66 13.16 -25.45 -13.53
CA LYS A 66 14.49 -25.85 -13.02
C LYS A 66 15.23 -24.71 -12.32
N SER A 67 15.01 -23.46 -12.74
CA SER A 67 15.67 -22.28 -12.18
C SER A 67 14.76 -21.40 -11.33
N CYS A 68 13.51 -21.82 -11.07
CA CYS A 68 12.48 -21.03 -10.38
C CYS A 68 12.48 -19.56 -10.84
N CYS A 69 12.28 -19.37 -12.14
CA CYS A 69 12.47 -18.08 -12.79
C CYS A 69 11.42 -17.83 -13.86
N VAL A 70 10.79 -16.65 -13.84
CA VAL A 70 9.98 -16.13 -14.95
C VAL A 70 10.93 -15.44 -15.92
N ARG A 71 10.71 -15.65 -17.22
CA ARG A 71 11.56 -15.13 -18.29
C ARG A 71 10.74 -14.68 -19.47
N SER A 72 11.33 -13.83 -20.29
CA SER A 72 10.90 -13.62 -21.66
C SER A 72 11.95 -14.14 -22.66
N PRO A 73 11.59 -14.31 -23.94
CA PRO A 73 12.58 -14.34 -25.01
C PRO A 73 13.43 -13.05 -25.02
N SER A 74 14.60 -13.12 -25.63
CA SER A 74 15.41 -11.93 -25.93
C SER A 74 14.74 -11.17 -27.07
N MET A 75 14.18 -9.98 -26.80
CA MET A 75 13.36 -9.25 -27.76
C MET A 75 13.50 -7.73 -27.65
N SER A 76 13.14 -7.04 -28.73
CA SER A 76 13.36 -5.60 -28.90
C SER A 76 12.62 -4.76 -27.85
N LEU A 77 11.44 -5.21 -27.40
CA LEU A 77 10.67 -4.61 -26.31
C LEU A 77 11.54 -4.31 -25.09
N PHE A 78 12.24 -5.32 -24.56
CA PHE A 78 13.04 -5.17 -23.35
C PHE A 78 14.30 -4.32 -23.59
N THR A 79 14.87 -4.37 -24.79
CA THR A 79 15.97 -3.47 -25.18
C THR A 79 15.51 -2.01 -25.15
N LYS A 80 14.31 -1.74 -25.66
CA LYS A 80 13.73 -0.39 -25.68
C LYS A 80 13.27 0.07 -24.30
N LEU A 81 12.87 -0.85 -23.43
CA LEU A 81 12.48 -0.54 -22.04
C LEU A 81 13.68 -0.35 -21.11
N TYR A 82 14.81 -1.02 -21.36
CA TYR A 82 16.01 -0.94 -20.51
C TYR A 82 16.39 0.47 -20.05
N PRO A 83 16.52 1.49 -20.92
CA PRO A 83 16.94 2.83 -20.49
C PRO A 83 15.93 3.58 -19.62
N TYR A 84 14.68 3.09 -19.52
CA TYR A 84 13.67 3.67 -18.61
C TYR A 84 13.78 3.17 -17.18
N PHE A 85 14.46 2.05 -16.97
CA PHE A 85 14.59 1.39 -15.66
C PHE A 85 16.03 1.33 -15.18
N TYR A 86 17.01 1.54 -16.06
CA TYR A 86 18.42 1.37 -15.74
C TYR A 86 19.24 2.53 -16.30
N ASP A 87 20.14 3.07 -15.48
CA ASP A 87 21.11 4.07 -15.93
C ASP A 87 22.23 3.42 -16.78
N HIS A 88 23.20 4.22 -17.21
CA HIS A 88 24.36 3.74 -17.99
C HIS A 88 25.27 2.76 -17.21
N ASN A 89 25.23 2.81 -15.87
CA ASN A 89 25.94 1.87 -15.00
C ASN A 89 25.13 0.57 -14.78
N GLY A 90 23.87 0.56 -15.24
CA GLY A 90 22.90 -0.49 -15.06
C GLY A 90 22.37 -0.55 -13.62
N SER A 91 22.36 0.58 -12.92
CA SER A 91 21.67 0.78 -11.64
C SER A 91 20.19 1.02 -11.91
N LYS A 92 19.33 0.34 -11.14
CA LYS A 92 17.88 0.41 -11.31
C LYS A 92 17.34 1.75 -10.81
N HIS A 93 16.45 2.36 -11.57
CA HIS A 93 15.74 3.59 -11.25
C HIS A 93 14.25 3.46 -11.58
N LEU A 94 13.44 4.32 -10.98
CA LEU A 94 12.00 4.31 -11.14
C LEU A 94 11.64 4.94 -12.50
N PRO A 95 10.82 4.27 -13.33
CA PRO A 95 10.54 4.70 -14.69
C PRO A 95 9.51 5.84 -14.72
N THR A 96 9.87 7.02 -14.24
CA THR A 96 8.95 8.16 -14.03
C THR A 96 8.13 8.50 -15.28
N SER A 97 8.75 8.46 -16.47
CA SER A 97 8.06 8.72 -17.74
C SER A 97 7.04 7.63 -18.13
N LEU A 98 7.18 6.41 -17.62
CA LEU A 98 6.24 5.32 -17.86
C LEU A 98 5.11 5.27 -16.81
N LEU A 99 5.20 6.01 -15.71
CA LEU A 99 4.14 6.05 -14.69
C LEU A 99 2.80 6.55 -15.26
N SER A 100 2.82 7.38 -16.30
CA SER A 100 1.60 7.83 -17.00
C SER A 100 0.75 6.68 -17.57
N TYR A 101 1.33 5.50 -17.81
CA TYR A 101 0.61 4.28 -18.22
C TYR A 101 0.10 3.47 -17.03
N CYS A 102 0.59 3.75 -15.82
CA CYS A 102 0.30 3.03 -14.58
C CYS A 102 -0.96 3.55 -13.89
N THR A 103 -2.10 3.50 -14.57
CA THR A 103 -3.38 4.08 -14.13
C THR A 103 -4.41 3.07 -13.61
N LEU A 104 -4.15 1.77 -13.77
CA LEU A 104 -5.09 0.71 -13.38
C LEU A 104 -4.71 0.11 -12.02
N PRO A 105 -5.68 -0.41 -11.24
CA PRO A 105 -5.43 -1.10 -9.98
C PRO A 105 -4.40 -2.23 -10.06
N HIS A 106 -4.29 -2.87 -11.23
CA HIS A 106 -3.28 -3.89 -11.54
C HIS A 106 -1.86 -3.44 -11.20
N PHE A 107 -1.52 -2.16 -11.42
CA PHE A 107 -0.20 -1.63 -11.08
C PHE A 107 0.07 -1.75 -9.57
N LEU A 108 -0.85 -1.26 -8.73
CA LEU A 108 -0.73 -1.36 -7.28
C LEU A 108 -0.79 -2.80 -6.79
N SER A 109 -1.64 -3.64 -7.39
CA SER A 109 -1.77 -5.05 -7.04
C SER A 109 -0.44 -5.78 -7.18
N ILE A 110 0.22 -5.65 -8.33
CA ILE A 110 1.49 -6.33 -8.61
C ILE A 110 2.61 -5.77 -7.73
N LEU A 111 2.74 -4.45 -7.66
CA LEU A 111 3.77 -3.81 -6.85
C LEU A 111 3.68 -4.23 -5.38
N TYR A 112 2.46 -4.36 -4.86
CA TYR A 112 2.20 -4.82 -3.49
C TYR A 112 2.40 -6.32 -3.29
N MET A 113 2.02 -7.14 -4.26
CA MET A 113 2.22 -8.59 -4.14
C MET A 113 3.70 -8.98 -4.22
N ASP A 114 4.48 -8.28 -5.05
CA ASP A 114 5.95 -8.41 -5.12
C ASP A 114 6.58 -7.84 -3.83
N ASP A 115 6.59 -6.52 -3.66
CA ASP A 115 7.36 -5.82 -2.63
C ASP A 115 6.54 -5.24 -1.47
N GLY A 116 5.28 -5.64 -1.31
CA GLY A 116 4.40 -5.13 -0.25
C GLY A 116 4.22 -6.04 0.95
N SER A 117 3.66 -5.50 2.03
CA SER A 117 3.15 -6.28 3.17
C SER A 117 2.02 -5.57 3.93
N LEU A 118 1.08 -6.38 4.44
CA LEU A 118 0.04 -5.97 5.37
C LEU A 118 0.52 -6.22 6.80
N CYS A 119 0.95 -5.15 7.44
CA CYS A 119 1.43 -5.18 8.81
C CYS A 119 0.34 -4.73 9.77
N ILE A 120 0.25 -5.38 10.94
CA ILE A 120 -0.66 -4.98 12.01
C ILE A 120 0.21 -4.58 13.20
N SER A 121 0.23 -3.29 13.51
CA SER A 121 0.88 -2.81 14.73
C SER A 121 -0.08 -2.98 15.90
N ALA A 122 0.42 -3.50 17.02
CA ALA A 122 -0.35 -3.67 18.24
C ALA A 122 0.08 -2.68 19.32
N ARG A 123 -0.89 -2.14 20.05
CA ARG A 123 -0.66 -1.36 21.27
C ARG A 123 -1.42 -2.00 22.42
N VAL A 124 -0.69 -2.51 23.41
CA VAL A 124 -1.27 -3.10 24.62
C VAL A 124 -1.55 -1.99 25.64
N ASN A 125 -2.77 -1.98 26.18
CA ASN A 125 -3.17 -1.16 27.31
C ASN A 125 -3.53 -2.09 28.47
N ALA A 126 -2.57 -2.27 29.38
CA ALA A 126 -2.71 -3.16 30.53
C ALA A 126 -3.84 -2.72 31.47
N GLN A 127 -3.95 -1.42 31.76
CA GLN A 127 -4.95 -0.86 32.67
C GLN A 127 -6.38 -1.16 32.22
N LYS A 128 -6.65 -1.04 30.90
CA LYS A 128 -7.98 -1.28 30.32
C LYS A 128 -8.17 -2.71 29.81
N LYS A 129 -7.18 -3.59 30.01
CA LYS A 129 -7.13 -4.94 29.41
C LYS A 129 -7.53 -4.93 27.93
N LYS A 130 -6.93 -4.02 27.15
CA LYS A 130 -7.25 -3.79 25.73
C LYS A 130 -6.01 -3.86 24.85
N ILE A 131 -6.12 -4.52 23.71
CA ILE A 131 -5.08 -4.56 22.67
C ILE A 131 -5.63 -3.87 21.43
N TYR A 132 -5.00 -2.76 21.02
CA TYR A 132 -5.38 -2.03 19.83
C TYR A 132 -4.57 -2.49 18.63
N LEU A 133 -5.25 -3.01 17.60
CA LEU A 133 -4.63 -3.47 16.37
C LEU A 133 -4.85 -2.43 15.27
N THR A 134 -3.77 -1.96 14.64
CA THR A 134 -3.83 -0.94 13.58
C THR A 134 -3.15 -1.47 12.31
N PRO A 135 -3.88 -1.58 11.19
CA PRO A 135 -3.32 -2.09 9.95
C PRO A 135 -2.57 -1.00 9.17
N HIS A 136 -1.50 -1.42 8.48
CA HIS A 136 -0.68 -0.58 7.63
C HIS A 136 -0.26 -1.37 6.39
N ILE A 137 -0.28 -0.70 5.24
CA ILE A 137 0.37 -1.19 4.02
C ILE A 137 1.77 -0.61 3.97
N TYR A 138 2.73 -1.48 3.69
CA TYR A 138 4.11 -1.13 3.40
C TYR A 138 4.46 -1.54 1.98
N LEU A 139 5.22 -0.72 1.26
CA LEU A 139 5.89 -1.05 0.00
C LEU A 139 7.40 -0.90 0.19
N TYR A 140 8.10 -2.03 0.18
CA TYR A 140 9.53 -2.18 0.42
C TYR A 140 10.34 -1.87 -0.84
N LEU A 141 10.32 -0.59 -1.21
CA LEU A 141 10.96 -0.07 -2.42
C LEU A 141 12.30 0.62 -2.09
N GLN A 142 13.00 0.15 -1.06
CA GLN A 142 14.26 0.74 -0.59
C GLN A 142 15.43 0.61 -1.58
N CYS A 143 15.24 -0.03 -2.72
CA CYS A 143 16.21 0.00 -3.82
C CYS A 143 16.19 1.34 -4.59
N TYR A 144 15.15 2.16 -4.45
CA TYR A 144 15.02 3.47 -5.09
C TYR A 144 15.33 4.62 -4.13
N SER A 145 15.74 5.75 -4.70
CA SER A 145 16.07 6.94 -3.92
C SER A 145 14.82 7.61 -3.33
N PRO A 146 14.97 8.42 -2.26
CA PRO A 146 13.84 9.15 -1.67
C PRO A 146 13.09 10.04 -2.66
N ASN A 147 13.81 10.67 -3.60
CA ASN A 147 13.22 11.53 -4.64
C ASN A 147 12.34 10.72 -5.61
N GLU A 148 12.79 9.53 -6.00
CA GLU A 148 12.00 8.64 -6.86
C GLU A 148 10.77 8.10 -6.12
N LEU A 149 10.92 7.74 -4.85
CA LEU A 149 9.80 7.30 -4.01
C LEU A 149 8.79 8.42 -3.78
N GLU A 150 9.23 9.67 -3.70
CA GLU A 150 8.34 10.84 -3.62
C GLU A 150 7.51 11.01 -4.91
N LEU A 151 8.12 10.81 -6.08
CA LEU A 151 7.41 10.83 -7.36
C LEU A 151 6.39 9.69 -7.46
N LEU A 152 6.75 8.48 -7.05
CA LEU A 152 5.82 7.36 -7.00
C LEU A 152 4.68 7.62 -6.01
N LYS A 153 4.99 8.15 -4.83
CA LYS A 153 4.00 8.52 -3.81
C LYS A 153 2.99 9.53 -4.37
N GLN A 154 3.46 10.54 -5.09
CA GLN A 154 2.61 11.56 -5.71
C GLN A 154 1.72 10.96 -6.80
N HIS A 155 2.29 10.13 -7.69
CA HIS A 155 1.53 9.39 -8.69
C HIS A 155 0.42 8.54 -8.07
N ILE A 156 0.73 7.81 -6.99
CA ILE A 156 -0.25 6.97 -6.31
C ILE A 156 -1.39 7.81 -5.71
N LEU A 157 -1.08 8.96 -5.14
CA LEU A 157 -2.07 9.88 -4.61
C LEU A 157 -2.97 10.44 -5.72
N GLU A 158 -2.40 10.91 -6.82
CA GLU A 158 -3.15 11.54 -7.91
C GLU A 158 -4.05 10.55 -8.65
N VAL A 159 -3.55 9.35 -8.94
CA VAL A 159 -4.26 8.35 -9.75
C VAL A 159 -5.21 7.50 -8.91
N PHE A 160 -4.80 7.10 -7.70
CA PHE A 160 -5.57 6.15 -6.88
C PHE A 160 -6.21 6.82 -5.66
N GLY A 161 -5.81 8.04 -5.31
CA GLY A 161 -6.32 8.74 -4.12
C GLY A 161 -5.91 8.09 -2.81
N ILE A 162 -4.77 7.39 -2.79
CA ILE A 162 -4.25 6.70 -1.60
C ILE A 162 -3.01 7.41 -1.10
N THR A 163 -3.04 7.81 0.17
CA THR A 163 -1.92 8.55 0.75
C THR A 163 -0.88 7.61 1.35
N PHE A 164 0.35 7.72 0.84
CA PHE A 164 1.53 7.13 1.43
C PHE A 164 2.42 8.20 2.06
N ARG A 165 3.34 7.80 2.93
CA ARG A 165 4.46 8.61 3.39
C ARG A 165 5.77 7.83 3.26
N LEU A 166 6.86 8.57 3.15
CA LEU A 166 8.18 8.01 3.36
C LEU A 166 8.35 7.59 4.82
N SER A 167 8.91 6.40 5.02
CA SER A 167 9.30 5.87 6.31
C SER A 167 10.76 5.45 6.24
N SER A 168 11.57 5.90 7.18
CA SER A 168 12.99 5.56 7.24
C SER A 168 13.21 4.08 7.54
N ARG A 169 14.29 3.53 7.01
CA ARG A 169 14.85 2.21 7.31
C ARG A 169 16.37 2.27 7.34
N THR A 170 16.99 1.20 7.83
CA THR A 170 18.46 1.06 7.92
C THR A 170 19.08 0.32 6.74
N ASP A 171 18.27 -0.19 5.81
CA ASP A 171 18.69 -0.99 4.65
C ASP A 171 18.41 -0.27 3.32
N GLY A 172 19.10 -0.70 2.25
CA GLY A 172 18.98 -0.11 0.92
C GLY A 172 19.35 1.39 0.91
N GLN A 173 18.55 2.18 0.21
CA GLN A 173 18.62 3.64 0.18
C GLN A 173 17.90 4.30 1.37
N GLY A 174 17.48 3.52 2.38
CA GLY A 174 17.05 4.02 3.67
C GLY A 174 15.59 4.47 3.78
N PHE A 175 14.76 4.23 2.75
CA PHE A 175 13.35 4.65 2.77
C PHE A 175 12.41 3.64 2.11
N ILE A 176 11.17 3.60 2.61
CA ILE A 176 10.05 2.82 2.06
C ILE A 176 8.79 3.68 2.04
N LEU A 177 7.75 3.20 1.35
CA LEU A 177 6.42 3.82 1.43
C LEU A 177 5.54 3.08 2.42
N LYS A 178 4.81 3.85 3.25
CA LYS A 178 3.83 3.33 4.21
C LYS A 178 2.53 4.13 4.16
N THR A 179 1.37 3.50 4.27
CA THR A 179 0.09 4.24 4.42
C THR A 179 0.10 5.10 5.70
N THR A 180 -0.56 6.25 5.62
CA THR A 180 -0.61 7.24 6.71
C THR A 180 -1.78 7.02 7.65
N SER A 181 -2.88 6.45 7.14
CA SER A 181 -4.13 6.26 7.87
C SER A 181 -4.71 4.87 7.68
N VAL A 182 -5.54 4.44 8.63
CA VAL A 182 -6.33 3.20 8.51
C VAL A 182 -7.29 3.26 7.32
N LYS A 183 -7.83 4.46 7.03
CA LYS A 183 -8.71 4.69 5.88
C LYS A 183 -7.97 4.40 4.57
N ASP A 184 -6.76 4.91 4.41
CA ASP A 184 -5.93 4.65 3.23
C ASP A 184 -5.55 3.17 3.12
N THR A 185 -5.25 2.51 4.25
CA THR A 185 -4.98 1.07 4.28
C THR A 185 -6.16 0.26 3.75
N PHE A 186 -7.38 0.53 4.20
CA PHE A 186 -8.57 -0.20 3.72
C PHE A 186 -8.92 0.16 2.27
N ARG A 187 -8.86 1.44 1.91
CA ARG A 187 -9.05 1.89 0.51
C ARG A 187 -8.08 1.18 -0.44
N PHE A 188 -6.82 1.00 -0.02
CA PHE A 188 -5.83 0.25 -0.77
C PHE A 188 -6.24 -1.21 -0.98
N LEU A 189 -6.63 -1.90 0.10
CA LEU A 189 -7.03 -3.31 0.03
C LEU A 189 -8.30 -3.49 -0.82
N GLU A 190 -9.30 -2.63 -0.65
CA GLU A 190 -10.54 -2.62 -1.44
C GLU A 190 -10.25 -2.41 -2.93
N MET A 191 -9.33 -1.52 -3.28
CA MET A 191 -8.97 -1.24 -4.66
C MET A 191 -8.30 -2.42 -5.36
N ILE A 192 -7.41 -3.14 -4.67
CA ILE A 192 -6.70 -4.27 -5.27
C ILE A 192 -7.49 -5.58 -5.19
N PHE A 193 -8.55 -5.64 -4.37
CA PHE A 193 -9.30 -6.87 -4.11
C PHE A 193 -9.89 -7.51 -5.38
N PRO A 194 -10.58 -6.76 -6.28
CA PRO A 194 -11.16 -7.36 -7.49
C PRO A 194 -10.13 -8.03 -8.40
N ILE A 195 -8.88 -7.53 -8.37
CA ILE A 195 -7.79 -8.07 -9.17
C ILE A 195 -7.17 -9.29 -8.47
N THR A 196 -7.00 -9.22 -7.15
CA THR A 196 -6.22 -10.20 -6.39
C THR A 196 -7.02 -11.36 -5.80
N GLN A 197 -8.34 -11.31 -5.87
CA GLN A 197 -9.23 -12.32 -5.28
C GLN A 197 -8.92 -13.75 -5.74
N ASP A 198 -8.59 -13.93 -7.02
CA ASP A 198 -8.30 -15.25 -7.61
C ASP A 198 -6.87 -15.73 -7.34
N CYS A 199 -6.01 -14.89 -6.77
CA CYS A 199 -4.65 -15.25 -6.40
C CYS A 199 -4.59 -15.76 -4.95
N LEU A 200 -5.13 -16.96 -4.73
CA LEU A 200 -5.27 -17.56 -3.38
C LEU A 200 -3.93 -17.66 -2.62
N SER A 201 -2.83 -17.91 -3.33
CA SER A 201 -1.48 -18.00 -2.75
C SER A 201 -1.02 -16.69 -2.10
N MET A 202 -1.57 -15.55 -2.51
CA MET A 202 -1.22 -14.21 -2.01
C MET A 202 -2.21 -13.66 -0.98
N HIS A 203 -3.26 -14.41 -0.60
CA HIS A 203 -4.26 -13.97 0.38
C HIS A 203 -3.68 -13.59 1.74
N TYR A 204 -2.50 -14.10 2.11
CA TYR A 204 -1.84 -13.68 3.35
C TYR A 204 -1.42 -12.19 3.33
N LYS A 205 -1.21 -11.60 2.14
CA LYS A 205 -0.98 -10.16 1.95
C LYS A 205 -2.29 -9.42 1.65
N THR A 206 -3.18 -10.00 0.85
CA THR A 206 -4.30 -9.26 0.24
C THR A 206 -5.63 -9.38 1.00
N ASN A 207 -5.80 -10.42 1.83
CA ASN A 207 -7.05 -10.66 2.56
C ASN A 207 -6.94 -10.18 4.02
N TRP A 208 -7.64 -9.08 4.32
CA TRP A 208 -7.66 -8.48 5.66
C TRP A 208 -8.19 -9.44 6.72
N GLN A 209 -9.34 -10.08 6.47
CA GLN A 209 -10.02 -10.92 7.45
C GLN A 209 -9.13 -12.09 7.87
N LYS A 210 -8.50 -12.75 6.89
CA LYS A 210 -7.56 -13.85 7.14
C LYS A 210 -6.35 -13.40 7.96
N ARG A 211 -5.75 -12.26 7.61
CA ARG A 211 -4.58 -11.72 8.33
C ARG A 211 -4.93 -11.29 9.75
N LEU A 212 -6.10 -10.68 9.93
CA LEU A 212 -6.63 -10.27 11.22
C LEU A 212 -6.86 -11.47 12.14
N GLN A 213 -7.52 -12.53 11.66
CA GLN A 213 -7.77 -13.75 12.45
C GLN A 213 -6.48 -14.37 12.98
N GLN A 214 -5.43 -14.42 12.14
CA GLN A 214 -4.11 -14.90 12.56
C GLN A 214 -3.50 -14.03 13.67
N GLU A 215 -3.61 -12.71 13.55
CA GLU A 215 -3.08 -11.79 14.55
C GLU A 215 -3.91 -11.83 15.85
N GLU A 216 -5.23 -11.96 15.75
CA GLU A 216 -6.11 -12.12 16.91
C GLU A 216 -5.80 -13.40 17.69
N LEU A 217 -5.62 -14.53 17.00
CA LEU A 217 -5.25 -15.79 17.63
C LEU A 217 -3.91 -15.67 18.36
N LYS A 218 -2.93 -15.04 17.73
CA LYS A 218 -1.62 -14.76 18.34
C LYS A 218 -1.78 -13.95 19.63
N TRP A 219 -2.54 -12.85 19.62
CA TRP A 219 -2.71 -12.03 20.82
C TRP A 219 -3.55 -12.68 21.91
N LYS A 220 -4.60 -13.44 21.55
CA LYS A 220 -5.39 -14.22 22.51
C LYS A 220 -4.55 -15.28 23.23
N ASN A 221 -3.60 -15.91 22.54
CA ASN A 221 -2.69 -16.87 23.17
C ASN A 221 -1.73 -16.21 24.18
N HIS A 222 -1.34 -14.96 23.96
CA HIS A 222 -0.43 -14.24 24.87
C HIS A 222 -1.18 -13.52 26.01
N PHE A 223 -2.39 -13.03 25.74
CA PHE A 223 -3.22 -12.26 26.69
C PHE A 223 -4.69 -12.69 26.59
N PRO A 224 -5.07 -13.85 27.15
CA PRO A 224 -6.43 -14.40 27.02
C PRO A 224 -7.52 -13.48 27.58
N GLU A 225 -7.20 -12.77 28.66
CA GLU A 225 -8.10 -11.87 29.38
C GLU A 225 -8.26 -10.49 28.74
N PHE A 226 -7.56 -10.21 27.64
CA PHE A 226 -7.56 -8.89 27.00
C PHE A 226 -8.55 -8.86 25.83
N SER A 227 -9.32 -7.77 25.77
CA SER A 227 -10.19 -7.50 24.62
C SER A 227 -9.39 -6.92 23.45
N ILE A 228 -9.58 -7.48 22.27
CA ILE A 228 -8.94 -7.00 21.03
C ILE A 228 -9.83 -5.95 20.37
N VAL A 229 -9.20 -4.87 19.94
CA VAL A 229 -9.87 -3.68 19.46
C VAL A 229 -9.20 -3.24 18.16
N ILE A 230 -9.89 -3.38 17.04
CA ILE A 230 -9.37 -2.93 15.74
C ILE A 230 -9.52 -1.41 15.66
N SER A 231 -8.43 -0.72 15.32
CA SER A 231 -8.47 0.69 14.97
C SER A 231 -9.28 0.84 13.70
N ASN A 232 -10.38 1.58 13.77
CA ASN A 232 -11.22 1.92 12.63
C ASN A 232 -11.25 3.46 12.52
N SER A 233 -11.06 3.97 11.29
CA SER A 233 -11.17 5.39 10.96
C SER A 233 -12.56 5.97 11.23
N GLU A 234 -13.60 5.15 11.27
CA GLU A 234 -14.97 5.58 11.61
C GLU A 234 -15.14 5.94 13.09
N ARG A 235 -14.20 5.54 13.96
CA ARG A 235 -14.23 5.93 15.38
C ARG A 235 -14.03 7.42 15.60
N THR A 236 -13.37 8.09 14.66
CA THR A 236 -13.29 9.55 14.60
C THR A 236 -14.38 10.05 13.67
N LYS A 237 -15.65 9.88 14.07
CA LYS A 237 -16.78 10.50 13.37
C LYS A 237 -16.59 12.03 13.50
N PRO A 238 -16.46 12.82 12.43
CA PRO A 238 -16.45 14.27 12.56
C PRO A 238 -17.73 14.75 13.25
N TYR A 239 -17.70 15.88 13.94
CA TYR A 239 -18.93 16.45 14.47
C TYR A 239 -19.78 16.95 13.29
N SER A 240 -21.04 16.53 13.23
CA SER A 240 -22.00 17.10 12.29
C SER A 240 -22.29 18.57 12.65
N HIS A 241 -22.86 19.33 11.72
CA HIS A 241 -23.31 20.70 12.00
C HIS A 241 -24.30 20.74 13.17
N GLU A 242 -25.21 19.79 13.25
CA GLU A 242 -26.19 19.65 14.34
C GLU A 242 -25.50 19.39 15.69
N GLU A 243 -24.52 18.48 15.73
CA GLU A 243 -23.75 18.21 16.95
C GLU A 243 -22.96 19.44 17.40
N ILE A 244 -22.42 20.23 16.45
CA ILE A 244 -21.71 21.48 16.76
C ILE A 244 -22.66 22.52 17.34
N GLN A 245 -23.86 22.69 16.78
CA GLN A 245 -24.85 23.64 17.30
C GLN A 245 -25.34 23.23 18.69
N ARG A 246 -25.69 21.95 18.86
CA ARG A 246 -26.11 21.40 20.15
C ARG A 246 -25.02 21.54 21.21
N LEU A 247 -23.75 21.32 20.85
CA LEU A 247 -22.61 21.55 21.75
C LEU A 247 -22.53 23.03 22.19
N LYS A 248 -22.69 23.98 21.27
CA LYS A 248 -22.68 25.42 21.58
C LYS A 248 -23.84 25.81 22.51
N GLU A 249 -25.05 25.32 22.24
CA GLU A 249 -26.23 25.57 23.05
C GLU A 249 -26.08 25.03 24.47
N MET A 250 -25.69 23.76 24.62
CA MET A 250 -25.44 23.15 25.92
C MET A 250 -24.34 23.89 26.69
N LYS A 251 -23.31 24.40 26.00
CA LYS A 251 -22.29 25.24 26.63
C LYS A 251 -22.80 26.58 27.11
N LYS A 252 -23.70 27.22 26.34
CA LYS A 252 -24.36 28.47 26.75
C LYS A 252 -25.27 28.25 27.97
N GLN A 253 -25.88 27.07 28.07
CA GLN A 253 -26.74 26.65 29.18
C GLN A 253 -25.96 26.18 30.42
N GLY A 254 -24.62 26.20 30.39
CA GLY A 254 -23.79 25.88 31.57
C GLY A 254 -23.47 24.39 31.76
N PHE A 255 -23.81 23.51 30.82
CA PHE A 255 -23.52 22.09 30.94
C PHE A 255 -22.01 21.80 31.00
N THR A 256 -21.66 20.82 31.83
CA THR A 256 -20.31 20.29 31.96
C THR A 256 -19.91 19.51 30.71
N ILE A 257 -18.60 19.31 30.53
CA ILE A 257 -18.10 18.53 29.38
C ILE A 257 -18.56 17.06 29.46
N ASN A 258 -18.71 16.50 30.66
CA ASN A 258 -19.21 15.13 30.84
C ASN A 258 -20.65 14.99 30.34
N GLU A 259 -21.54 15.88 30.75
CA GLU A 259 -22.95 15.85 30.33
C GLU A 259 -23.10 16.04 28.82
N ILE A 260 -22.28 16.92 28.23
CA ILE A 260 -22.25 17.12 26.77
C ILE A 260 -21.74 15.86 26.06
N ALA A 261 -20.70 15.21 26.61
CA ALA A 261 -20.15 13.98 26.04
C ALA A 261 -21.20 12.85 26.03
N GLU A 262 -21.96 12.70 27.13
CA GLU A 262 -23.06 11.74 27.20
C GLU A 262 -24.18 12.09 26.22
N ALA A 263 -24.64 13.34 26.18
CA ALA A 263 -25.72 13.79 25.31
C ALA A 263 -25.42 13.65 23.81
N LEU A 264 -24.16 13.89 23.41
CA LEU A 264 -23.71 13.75 22.03
C LEU A 264 -23.18 12.34 21.71
N GLN A 265 -23.20 11.41 22.68
CA GLN A 265 -22.58 10.09 22.58
C GLN A 265 -21.12 10.16 22.09
N ARG A 266 -20.39 11.18 22.55
CA ARG A 266 -18.97 11.41 22.24
C ARG A 266 -18.10 11.10 23.45
N SER A 267 -16.81 10.88 23.21
CA SER A 267 -15.86 10.79 24.33
C SER A 267 -15.61 12.18 24.94
N TYR A 268 -15.36 12.22 26.25
CA TYR A 268 -15.00 13.45 26.97
C TYR A 268 -13.94 14.27 26.23
N TRP A 269 -12.81 13.63 25.88
CA TRP A 269 -11.72 14.30 25.18
C TRP A 269 -12.10 14.83 23.80
N SER A 270 -12.98 14.13 23.08
CA SER A 270 -13.51 14.61 21.80
C SER A 270 -14.25 15.94 21.97
N VAL A 271 -15.10 16.05 23.01
CA VAL A 271 -15.81 17.29 23.34
C VAL A 271 -14.86 18.39 23.79
N VAL A 272 -13.86 18.07 24.64
CA VAL A 272 -12.84 19.04 25.07
C VAL A 272 -12.12 19.65 23.86
N TYR A 273 -11.62 18.81 22.94
CA TYR A 273 -10.89 19.28 21.78
C TYR A 273 -11.78 20.09 20.83
N LYS A 274 -12.99 19.61 20.53
CA LYS A 274 -13.92 20.32 19.64
C LYS A 274 -14.36 21.66 20.23
N TRP A 275 -14.60 21.74 21.53
CA TRP A 275 -14.95 23.00 22.18
C TRP A 275 -13.78 24.01 22.17
N LYS A 276 -12.56 23.52 22.38
CA LYS A 276 -11.34 24.36 22.28
C LYS A 276 -11.16 24.92 20.86
N GLU A 277 -11.42 24.11 19.84
CA GLU A 277 -11.41 24.52 18.43
C GLU A 277 -12.47 25.60 18.17
N ILE A 278 -13.72 25.36 18.55
CA ILE A 278 -14.83 26.31 18.40
C ILE A 278 -14.51 27.66 19.06
N LYS A 279 -13.97 27.65 20.28
CA LYS A 279 -13.57 28.88 20.99
C LYS A 279 -12.50 29.67 20.27
N LYS A 280 -11.50 29.01 19.66
CA LYS A 280 -10.46 29.68 18.88
C LYS A 280 -11.03 30.37 17.65
N THR A 281 -12.03 29.77 17.00
CA THR A 281 -12.71 30.38 15.85
C THR A 281 -13.49 31.63 16.26
N PHE A 282 -14.07 31.69 17.46
CA PHE A 282 -14.76 32.87 17.97
C PHE A 282 -13.82 34.02 18.35
N SER A 283 -12.62 33.72 18.88
CA SER A 283 -11.63 34.74 19.28
C SER A 283 -10.86 35.39 18.11
N HIS A 284 -11.26 35.17 16.86
CA HIS A 284 -10.68 35.82 15.67
C HIS A 284 -11.70 36.70 14.92
N PHE A 285 -12.88 36.92 15.51
CA PHE A 285 -13.94 37.80 14.99
C PHE A 285 -14.32 38.92 15.98
N GLU A 286 -13.51 39.12 17.02
CA GLU A 286 -13.48 40.32 17.88
C GLU A 286 -12.17 41.07 17.64
#